data_AF-A0A1G2D5U2-F1
#
_entry.id   AF-A0A1G2D5U2-F1
#
_cell.length_a   1.000
_cell.length_b   1.000
_cell.length_c   1.000
_cell.angle_alpha   90.00
_cell.angle_beta   90.00
_cell.angle_gamma   90.00
#
_symmetry.space_group_name_H-M   'P 1'
#
loop_
_entity.id
_entity.type
_entity.pdbx_description
1 polymer ?
#
loop_
_entity_poly.entity_id
_entity_poly.type
_entity_poly.pdbx_seq_one_letter_code
_entity_poly.pdbx_strand_id
1 'polypeptide(L)'
;MQQRKLSYAGNDFIRSDVKRLRKRWSNIETGITDFFNRLRGEIAEQISHTPAVWGDFLCHRELGDKKIIFCKKRITLNPKDGSSGGARLVYAVVQNDFSFIPFLVFSASEEKTFYLINNKKFRLKSRGLLQIVDEKLKML
;
A
#
# COMPACT_ATOMS: atom_id res chain seq x y z
N MET A 1 23.25 9.95 -13.49
CA MET A 1 22.13 10.28 -12.57
C MET A 1 21.88 9.08 -11.67
N GLN A 2 22.23 9.16 -10.38
CA GLN A 2 21.88 8.11 -9.42
C GLN A 2 20.36 8.13 -9.23
N GLN A 3 19.66 7.10 -9.74
CA GLN A 3 18.29 6.84 -9.32
C GLN A 3 18.30 6.69 -7.81
N ARG A 4 17.81 7.69 -7.08
CA ARG A 4 17.47 7.52 -5.67
C ARG A 4 16.56 6.30 -5.60
N LYS A 5 17.05 5.18 -5.05
CA LYS A 5 16.20 4.06 -4.68
C LYS A 5 15.09 4.65 -3.81
N LEU A 6 13.90 4.83 -4.39
CA LEU A 6 12.70 5.14 -3.63
C LEU A 6 12.55 4.00 -2.64
N SER A 7 12.89 4.25 -1.38
CA SER A 7 12.67 3.28 -0.33
C SER A 7 11.17 3.25 -0.08
N TYR A 8 10.45 2.45 -0.87
CA TYR A 8 9.00 2.26 -0.72
C TYR A 8 8.69 1.88 0.72
N ALA A 9 9.47 0.98 1.31
CA ALA A 9 9.32 0.56 2.71
C ALA A 9 9.77 1.62 3.74
N GLY A 10 10.62 2.57 3.34
CA GLY A 10 11.10 3.68 4.17
C GLY A 10 10.28 4.97 4.05
N ASN A 11 9.16 4.94 3.32
CA ASN A 11 8.25 6.08 3.22
C ASN A 11 7.62 6.38 4.60
N ASP A 12 7.52 7.66 4.95
CA ASP A 12 7.02 8.13 6.24
C ASP A 12 5.61 7.60 6.57
N PHE A 13 4.77 7.35 5.56
CA PHE A 13 3.43 6.80 5.77
C PHE A 13 3.41 5.40 6.37
N ILE A 14 4.40 4.56 6.06
CA ILE A 14 4.38 3.13 6.45
C ILE A 14 5.56 2.71 7.30
N ARG A 15 6.48 3.62 7.63
CA ARG A 15 7.68 3.31 8.42
C ARG A 15 7.36 2.64 9.77
N SER A 16 6.35 3.14 10.48
CA SER A 16 5.89 2.57 11.75
C SER A 16 5.23 1.20 11.56
N ASP A 17 4.41 1.05 10.51
CA ASP A 17 3.76 -0.21 10.13
C ASP A 17 4.80 -1.29 9.84
N VAL A 18 5.79 -0.98 9.01
CA VAL A 18 6.91 -1.86 8.66
C VAL A 18 7.69 -2.26 9.91
N LYS A 19 8.09 -1.30 10.75
CA LYS A 19 8.82 -1.58 12.00
C LYS A 19 8.06 -2.54 12.90
N ARG A 20 6.74 -2.36 13.02
CA ARG A 20 5.85 -3.22 13.79
C ARG A 20 5.77 -4.63 13.19
N LEU A 21 5.61 -4.74 11.88
CA LEU A 21 5.46 -6.01 11.17
C LEU A 21 6.77 -6.80 11.03
N ARG A 22 7.94 -6.15 11.07
CA ARG A 22 9.26 -6.82 11.04
C ARG A 22 9.43 -7.85 12.15
N LYS A 23 8.76 -7.67 13.29
CA LYS A 23 8.74 -8.65 14.39
C LYS A 23 8.12 -10.00 13.98
N ARG A 24 7.23 -9.99 12.99
CA ARG A 24 6.55 -11.17 12.46
C ARG A 24 7.19 -11.66 11.15
N TRP A 25 7.60 -10.74 10.29
CA TRP A 25 8.18 -11.03 9.00
C TRP A 25 9.44 -10.18 8.78
N SER A 26 10.60 -10.79 8.95
CA SER A 26 11.89 -10.10 8.77
C SER A 26 12.07 -9.55 7.34
N ASN A 27 11.40 -10.13 6.35
CA ASN A 27 11.48 -9.80 4.93
C ASN A 27 10.35 -8.88 4.41
N ILE A 28 9.56 -8.25 5.29
CA ILE A 28 8.45 -7.37 4.88
C ILE A 28 8.88 -6.24 3.93
N GLU A 29 10.04 -5.63 4.19
CA GLU A 29 10.57 -4.52 3.38
C GLU A 29 10.91 -4.97 1.96
N THR A 30 11.56 -6.13 1.84
CA THR A 30 11.86 -6.77 0.56
C THR A 30 10.56 -7.10 -0.18
N GLY A 31 9.57 -7.69 0.51
CA GLY A 31 8.28 -8.02 -0.10
C GLY A 31 7.51 -6.81 -0.64
N ILE A 32 7.54 -5.67 0.06
CA ILE A 32 6.96 -4.40 -0.42
C ILE A 32 7.71 -3.90 -1.66
N THR A 33 9.04 -3.97 -1.64
CA THR A 33 9.88 -3.52 -2.76
C THR A 33 9.67 -4.37 -4.00
N ASP A 34 9.68 -5.69 -3.86
CA ASP A 34 9.45 -6.65 -4.94
C ASP A 34 8.03 -6.55 -5.52
N PHE A 35 7.05 -6.23 -4.68
CA PHE A 35 5.70 -5.93 -5.12
C PHE A 35 5.68 -4.74 -6.08
N PHE A 36 6.25 -3.60 -5.69
CA PHE A 36 6.24 -2.40 -6.55
C PHE A 36 7.09 -2.55 -7.80
N ASN A 37 8.20 -3.29 -7.74
CA ASN A 37 9.01 -3.59 -8.93
C ASN A 37 8.23 -4.41 -9.96
N ARG A 38 7.52 -5.46 -9.52
CA ARG A 38 6.65 -6.26 -10.40
C ARG A 38 5.52 -5.43 -10.98
N LEU A 39 4.83 -4.65 -10.15
CA LEU A 39 3.74 -3.79 -10.60
C LEU A 39 4.21 -2.79 -11.66
N ARG A 40 5.41 -2.21 -11.51
CA ARG A 40 6.00 -1.34 -12.53
C ARG A 40 6.27 -2.10 -13.83
N GLY A 41 6.80 -3.33 -13.74
CA GLY A 41 7.00 -4.19 -14.91
C GLY A 41 5.69 -4.47 -15.65
N GLU A 42 4.64 -4.87 -14.93
CA GLU A 42 3.31 -5.14 -15.49
C GLU A 42 2.72 -3.92 -16.24
N ILE A 43 2.92 -2.71 -15.71
CA ILE A 43 2.49 -1.47 -16.37
C ILE A 43 3.38 -1.14 -17.59
N ALA A 44 4.70 -1.30 -17.47
CA ALA A 44 5.64 -1.01 -18.56
C ALA A 44 5.44 -1.94 -19.76
N GLU A 45 5.09 -3.20 -19.51
CA GLU A 45 4.75 -4.19 -20.54
C GLU A 45 3.35 -3.96 -21.16
N GLN A 46 2.67 -2.85 -20.82
CA GLN A 46 1.33 -2.47 -21.29
C GLN A 46 0.27 -3.57 -21.08
N ILE A 47 0.51 -4.51 -20.17
CA ILE A 47 -0.38 -5.66 -19.95
C ILE A 47 -1.79 -5.18 -19.58
N SER A 48 -1.92 -4.06 -18.87
CA SER A 48 -3.14 -3.23 -18.82
C SER A 48 -2.97 -2.00 -17.91
N HIS A 49 -3.42 -0.83 -18.35
CA HIS A 49 -3.57 0.38 -17.51
C HIS A 49 -4.91 0.42 -16.75
N THR A 50 -5.59 -0.71 -16.61
CA THR A 50 -6.86 -0.76 -15.88
C THR A 50 -6.61 -0.84 -14.38
N PRO A 51 -7.50 -0.25 -13.55
CA PRO A 51 -7.41 -0.34 -12.09
C PRO A 51 -7.34 -1.77 -11.55
N ALA A 52 -7.83 -2.76 -12.30
CA ALA A 52 -7.80 -4.17 -11.93
C ALA A 52 -6.38 -4.72 -11.76
N VAL A 53 -5.41 -4.28 -12.59
CA VAL A 53 -3.99 -4.68 -12.45
C VAL A 53 -3.41 -4.14 -11.14
N TRP A 54 -3.83 -2.95 -10.76
CA TRP A 54 -3.39 -2.28 -9.53
C TRP A 54 -4.02 -2.86 -8.26
N GLY A 55 -4.88 -3.88 -8.35
CA GLY A 55 -5.49 -4.54 -7.19
C GLY A 55 -6.88 -4.05 -6.85
N ASP A 56 -7.30 -4.29 -5.60
CA ASP A 56 -8.65 -3.96 -5.15
C ASP A 56 -8.79 -2.44 -5.04
N PHE A 57 -9.58 -1.83 -5.93
CA PHE A 57 -9.89 -0.42 -5.88
C PHE A 57 -10.57 -0.05 -4.55
N LEU A 58 -10.09 1.01 -3.90
CA LEU A 58 -10.70 1.57 -2.69
C LEU A 58 -11.45 2.87 -3.01
N CYS A 59 -10.72 3.85 -3.53
CA CYS A 59 -11.26 5.16 -3.92
C CYS A 59 -10.30 5.88 -4.87
N HIS A 60 -10.75 6.99 -5.44
CA HIS A 60 -9.86 7.97 -6.06
C HIS A 60 -10.02 9.34 -5.38
N ARG A 61 -9.02 10.19 -5.57
CA ARG A 61 -9.00 11.59 -5.18
C ARG A 61 -8.39 12.41 -6.32
N GLU A 62 -8.90 13.62 -6.47
CA GLU A 62 -8.33 14.62 -7.38
C GLU A 62 -7.53 15.60 -6.55
N LEU A 63 -6.29 15.86 -6.97
CA LEU A 63 -5.42 16.84 -6.36
C LEU A 63 -4.87 17.73 -7.48
N GLY A 64 -5.57 18.84 -7.74
CA GLY A 64 -5.32 19.65 -8.93
C GLY A 64 -5.60 18.87 -10.20
N ASP A 65 -4.61 18.78 -11.08
CA ASP A 65 -4.63 18.02 -12.33
C ASP A 65 -4.29 16.53 -12.16
N LYS A 66 -3.93 16.11 -10.94
CA LYS A 66 -3.51 14.74 -10.65
C LYS A 66 -4.68 13.90 -10.16
N LYS A 67 -4.90 12.76 -10.82
CA LYS A 67 -5.77 11.69 -10.33
C LYS A 67 -4.96 10.69 -9.52
N ILE A 68 -5.32 10.56 -8.25
CA ILE A 68 -4.69 9.63 -7.30
C ILE A 68 -5.67 8.50 -7.02
N ILE A 69 -5.25 7.27 -7.29
CA ILE A 69 -6.08 6.08 -7.15
C ILE A 69 -5.52 5.22 -6.02
N PHE A 70 -6.36 4.93 -5.03
CA PHE A 70 -5.98 4.12 -3.88
C PHE A 70 -6.44 2.68 -4.09
N CYS A 71 -5.49 1.77 -3.98
CA CYS A 71 -5.71 0.35 -4.15
C CYS A 71 -5.25 -0.42 -2.90
N LYS A 72 -5.83 -1.60 -2.71
CA LYS A 72 -5.38 -2.58 -1.73
C LYS A 72 -4.93 -3.84 -2.46
N LYS A 73 -3.76 -4.36 -2.13
CA LYS A 73 -3.30 -5.65 -2.66
C LYS A 73 -2.62 -6.46 -1.56
N ARG A 74 -2.61 -7.77 -1.75
CA ARG A 74 -1.87 -8.69 -0.89
C ARG A 74 -0.39 -8.66 -1.26
N ILE A 75 0.47 -8.62 -0.25
CA ILE A 75 1.90 -8.90 -0.41
C ILE A 75 2.15 -10.33 0.05
N THR A 76 2.66 -11.15 -0.88
CA THR A 76 3.15 -12.49 -0.58
C THR A 76 4.54 -12.40 0.04
N LEU A 77 4.66 -12.76 1.32
CA LEU A 77 5.93 -12.75 2.05
C LEU A 77 6.53 -14.15 2.19
N ASN A 78 5.69 -15.17 2.17
CA ASN A 78 6.07 -16.57 2.07
C ASN A 78 5.19 -17.26 1.01
N PRO A 79 5.75 -18.10 0.12
CA PRO A 79 4.97 -18.90 -0.84
C PRO A 79 3.90 -19.77 -0.18
N LYS A 80 4.10 -20.18 1.09
CA LYS A 80 3.15 -20.99 1.86
C LYS A 80 2.01 -20.19 2.48
N ASP A 81 2.05 -18.86 2.42
CA ASP A 81 0.97 -18.04 2.96
C ASP A 81 -0.30 -18.30 2.13
N GLY A 82 -1.37 -18.78 2.77
CA GLY A 82 -2.70 -18.85 2.17
C GLY A 82 -3.34 -17.46 2.00
N SER A 83 -4.58 -17.40 1.50
CA SER A 83 -5.33 -16.14 1.33
C SER A 83 -5.49 -15.36 2.65
N SER A 84 -5.58 -16.05 3.78
CA SER A 84 -5.63 -15.50 5.15
C SER A 84 -4.26 -15.14 5.73
N GLY A 85 -3.17 -15.39 4.99
CA GLY A 85 -1.79 -15.13 5.39
C GLY A 85 -1.17 -13.90 4.70
N GLY A 86 0.06 -13.58 5.13
CA GLY A 86 0.86 -12.47 4.61
C GLY A 86 0.38 -11.08 5.04
N ALA A 87 0.85 -10.06 4.32
CA ALA A 87 0.51 -8.66 4.57
C ALA A 87 -0.48 -8.12 3.53
N ARG A 88 -1.17 -7.04 3.91
CA ARG A 88 -2.01 -6.20 3.07
C ARG A 88 -1.32 -4.86 2.94
N LEU A 89 -1.24 -4.39 1.70
CA LEU A 89 -0.73 -3.08 1.36
C LEU A 89 -1.86 -2.25 0.80
N VAL A 90 -2.09 -1.08 1.40
CA VAL A 90 -2.82 0.00 0.76
C VAL A 90 -1.80 0.97 0.20
N TYR A 91 -1.96 1.36 -1.06
CA TYR A 91 -1.07 2.28 -1.74
C TYR A 91 -1.82 3.15 -2.73
N ALA A 92 -1.23 4.29 -3.04
CA ALA A 92 -1.70 5.22 -4.04
C ALA A 92 -0.94 5.03 -5.36
N VAL A 93 -1.65 5.20 -6.46
CA VAL A 93 -1.13 5.31 -7.82
C VAL A 93 -1.44 6.72 -8.30
N VAL A 94 -0.42 7.51 -8.61
CA VAL A 94 -0.57 8.81 -9.26
C VAL A 94 -0.61 8.56 -10.76
N GLN A 95 -1.77 8.72 -11.39
CA GLN A 95 -2.02 8.21 -12.75
C GLN A 95 -1.13 8.86 -13.82
N ASN A 96 -0.90 10.17 -13.74
CA ASN A 96 -0.13 10.90 -14.75
C ASN A 96 1.35 10.51 -14.75
N ASP A 97 1.89 10.17 -13.58
CA ASP A 97 3.32 9.94 -13.36
C ASP A 97 3.65 8.45 -13.11
N PHE A 98 2.64 7.57 -13.13
CA PHE A 98 2.68 6.17 -12.66
C PHE A 98 3.51 5.97 -11.39
N SER A 99 3.41 6.94 -10.48
CA SER A 99 4.15 6.94 -9.23
C SER A 99 3.37 6.20 -8.15
N PHE A 100 4.05 5.33 -7.43
CA PHE A 100 3.45 4.52 -6.37
C PHE A 100 3.86 5.02 -4.99
N ILE A 101 2.88 5.16 -4.10
CA ILE A 101 3.11 5.63 -2.74
C ILE A 101 2.44 4.65 -1.79
N PRO A 102 3.18 3.90 -0.97
CA PRO A 102 2.57 3.06 0.05
C PRO A 102 1.96 3.94 1.14
N PHE A 103 0.74 3.59 1.57
CA PHE A 103 -0.04 4.37 2.52
C PHE A 103 -0.30 3.64 3.83
N LEU A 104 -0.45 2.31 3.81
CA LEU A 104 -0.71 1.52 5.02
C LEU A 104 -0.25 0.08 4.79
N VAL A 105 0.38 -0.53 5.78
CA VAL A 105 0.67 -1.97 5.79
C VAL A 105 0.15 -2.62 7.07
N PHE A 106 -0.55 -3.75 6.92
CA PHE A 106 -1.04 -4.53 8.05
C PHE A 106 -1.03 -6.01 7.72
N SER A 107 -1.00 -6.86 8.75
CA SER A 107 -1.12 -8.31 8.58
C SER A 107 -2.54 -8.68 8.15
N ALA A 108 -2.69 -9.72 7.34
CA ALA A 108 -4.00 -10.30 7.02
C ALA A 108 -4.81 -10.67 8.28
N SER A 109 -4.15 -11.12 9.36
CA SER A 109 -4.80 -11.42 10.64
C SER A 109 -5.31 -10.18 11.39
N GLU A 110 -4.91 -8.98 10.96
CA GLU A 110 -5.42 -7.71 11.48
C GLU A 110 -6.64 -7.21 10.68
N GLU A 111 -7.06 -7.91 9.62
CA GLU A 111 -8.31 -7.57 8.95
C GLU A 111 -9.47 -7.58 9.96
N LYS A 112 -10.31 -6.55 9.89
CA LYS A 112 -11.43 -6.29 10.82
C LYS A 112 -11.04 -5.83 12.23
N THR A 113 -9.75 -5.72 12.57
CA THR A 113 -9.31 -5.08 13.82
C THR A 113 -9.23 -3.55 13.67
N PHE A 114 -8.66 -2.85 14.64
CA PHE A 114 -8.53 -1.39 14.62
C PHE A 114 -7.09 -0.95 14.36
N TYR A 115 -6.96 0.06 13.51
CA TYR A 115 -5.75 0.85 13.30
C TYR A 115 -5.91 2.20 14.00
N LEU A 116 -4.86 2.67 14.68
CA LEU A 116 -4.87 3.91 15.45
C LEU A 116 -4.08 4.99 14.70
N ILE A 117 -4.71 6.15 14.46
CA ILE A 117 -4.07 7.35 13.90
C ILE A 117 -4.61 8.55 14.67
N ASN A 118 -3.74 9.42 15.21
CA ASN A 118 -4.15 10.63 15.93
C ASN A 118 -5.23 10.37 16.99
N ASN A 119 -5.04 9.34 17.81
CA ASN A 119 -5.99 8.86 18.84
C ASN A 119 -7.37 8.38 18.32
N LYS A 120 -7.59 8.36 17.00
CA LYS A 120 -8.80 7.82 16.38
C LYS A 120 -8.58 6.36 15.97
N LYS A 121 -9.57 5.52 16.25
CA LYS A 121 -9.58 4.09 15.90
C LYS A 121 -10.39 3.88 14.63
N PHE A 122 -9.75 3.32 13.60
CA PHE A 122 -10.39 2.99 12.33
C PHE A 122 -10.37 1.49 12.10
N ARG A 123 -11.48 0.91 11.67
CA ARG A 123 -11.51 -0.52 11.35
C ARG A 123 -10.70 -0.81 10.09
N LEU A 124 -9.89 -1.87 10.11
CA LEU A 124 -9.20 -2.41 8.94
C LEU A 124 -10.17 -3.21 8.05
N LYS A 125 -11.20 -2.52 7.54
CA LYS A 125 -12.23 -2.99 6.61
C LYS A 125 -12.61 -1.84 5.69
N SER A 126 -13.08 -2.11 4.47
CA SER A 126 -13.33 -1.13 3.38
C SER A 126 -13.56 0.32 3.81
N ARG A 127 -14.66 0.64 4.51
CA ARG A 127 -14.97 2.01 4.95
C ARG A 127 -13.90 2.63 5.86
N GLY A 128 -13.32 1.86 6.78
CA GLY A 128 -12.27 2.36 7.66
C GLY A 128 -10.92 2.51 6.94
N LEU A 129 -10.64 1.75 5.88
CA LEU A 129 -9.48 1.99 5.02
C LEU A 129 -9.57 3.35 4.31
N LEU A 130 -10.77 3.73 3.86
CA LEU A 130 -11.01 5.07 3.28
C LEU A 130 -10.74 6.17 4.31
N GLN A 131 -11.25 6.00 5.53
CA GLN A 131 -11.02 6.97 6.61
C GLN A 131 -9.53 7.08 6.99
N ILE A 132 -8.80 5.95 6.98
CA ILE A 132 -7.34 5.95 7.21
C ILE A 132 -6.62 6.75 6.12
N VAL A 133 -7.00 6.55 4.86
CA VAL A 133 -6.45 7.32 3.74
C VAL A 133 -6.71 8.81 3.95
N ASP A 134 -7.96 9.19 4.22
CA ASP A 134 -8.35 10.59 4.42
C ASP A 134 -7.59 11.22 5.60
N GLU A 135 -7.41 10.51 6.72
CA GLU A 135 -6.64 11.04 7.86
C GLU A 135 -5.15 11.14 7.58
N LYS A 136 -4.53 10.19 6.85
CA LYS A 136 -3.12 10.30 6.46
C LYS A 136 -2.88 11.44 5.48
N LEU A 137 -3.82 11.70 4.58
CA LEU A 137 -3.73 12.84 3.65
C LEU A 137 -3.83 14.19 4.35
N LYS A 138 -4.56 14.31 5.46
CA LYS A 138 -4.60 15.54 6.29
C LYS A 138 -3.31 15.83 7.04
N MET A 139 -2.40 14.85 7.13
CA MET A 139 -1.10 15.01 7.80
C MET A 139 0.00 15.48 6.84
N LEU A 140 -0.31 15.60 5.54
CA LEU A 140 0.54 16.23 4.53
C LEU A 140 0.37 17.75 4.57
#